data_AF-A0A8K0D4K6-F1
#
_entry.id   AF-A0A8K0D4K6-F1
#
_cell.length_a   1.000
_cell.length_b   1.000
_cell.length_c   1.000
_cell.angle_alpha   90.00
_cell.angle_beta   90.00
_cell.angle_gamma   90.00
#
_symmetry.space_group_name_H-M   'P 1'
#
loop_
_entity.id
_entity.type
_entity.pdbx_description
1 polymer ?
#
loop_
_entity_poly.entity_id
_entity_poly.type
_entity_poly.pdbx_seq_one_letter_code
_entity_poly.pdbx_strand_id
1 'polypeptide(L)'
;MKPEVFLLVYFQYLFASILGIGIDIEEIIKSCVCWEHYEARFDARYNISECYAKRTRHIMPCNIHQVPPCKCSNKSNGILTDEKGVWCVFYIHGHEKRRWACENHDEWTKFIHRHRNHTNLRKRITYLRLMLYYNYGSTTSVESSKNF
;
A
#
# COMPACT_ATOMS: atom_id res chain seq x y z
N MET A 1 -7.28 -19.05 43.89
CA MET A 1 -6.13 -18.44 43.19
C MET A 1 -5.13 -18.01 44.25
N LYS A 2 -3.85 -18.40 44.17
CA LYS A 2 -2.88 -18.16 45.26
C LYS A 2 -2.36 -16.70 45.20
N PRO A 3 -2.23 -16.00 46.34
CA PRO A 3 -1.82 -14.59 46.40
C PRO A 3 -0.42 -14.33 45.84
N GLU A 4 0.44 -15.35 45.79
CA GLU A 4 1.79 -15.29 45.23
C GLU A 4 1.81 -15.00 43.72
N VAL A 5 0.78 -15.41 42.98
CA VAL A 5 0.70 -15.19 41.52
C VAL A 5 0.36 -13.72 41.20
N PHE A 6 -0.38 -13.03 42.07
CA PHE A 6 -0.77 -11.64 41.87
C PHE A 6 0.42 -10.68 41.98
N LEU A 7 1.33 -10.93 42.92
CA LEU A 7 2.52 -10.10 43.13
C LEU A 7 3.49 -10.19 41.96
N LEU A 8 3.66 -11.37 41.35
CA LEU A 8 4.55 -11.55 40.20
C LEU A 8 4.05 -10.82 38.96
N VAL A 9 2.73 -10.88 38.67
CA VAL A 9 2.14 -10.14 37.55
C VAL A 9 2.26 -8.64 37.78
N TYR A 10 1.99 -8.16 39.00
CA TYR A 10 2.11 -6.75 39.32
C TYR A 10 3.55 -6.24 39.21
N PHE A 11 4.54 -7.02 39.67
CA PHE A 11 5.96 -6.68 39.52
C PHE A 11 6.41 -6.60 38.07
N GLN A 12 5.91 -7.48 37.19
CA GLN A 12 6.23 -7.41 35.75
C GLN A 12 5.68 -6.13 35.10
N TYR A 13 4.46 -5.71 35.46
CA TYR A 13 3.88 -4.45 34.98
C TYR A 13 4.63 -3.21 35.51
N LEU A 14 5.06 -3.23 36.77
CA LEU A 14 5.87 -2.16 37.38
C LEU A 14 7.27 -2.09 36.75
N PHE A 15 7.91 -3.23 36.47
CA PHE A 15 9.22 -3.24 35.82
C PHE A 15 9.16 -2.73 34.38
N ALA A 16 8.11 -3.09 33.62
CA ALA A 16 7.92 -2.60 32.26
C ALA A 16 7.71 -1.08 32.20
N SER A 17 7.06 -0.51 33.22
CA SER A 17 6.85 0.94 33.33
C SER A 17 8.09 1.69 33.85
N ILE A 18 8.87 1.12 34.76
CA ILE A 18 10.14 1.69 35.26
C ILE A 18 11.23 1.67 34.18
N LEU A 19 11.29 0.61 33.36
CA LEU A 19 12.32 0.49 32.32
C LEU A 19 12.16 1.47 31.15
N GLY A 20 11.07 2.25 31.09
CA GLY A 20 10.97 3.39 30.19
C GLY A 20 11.29 3.04 28.74
N ILE A 21 10.88 1.86 28.27
CA ILE A 21 10.98 1.48 26.86
C ILE A 21 9.92 2.29 26.11
N GLY A 22 10.13 3.60 26.03
CA GLY A 22 9.43 4.49 25.15
C GLY A 22 9.87 4.14 23.75
N ILE A 23 8.98 3.51 23.00
CA ILE A 23 9.17 3.41 21.55
C ILE A 23 9.20 4.85 21.05
N ASP A 24 10.34 5.28 20.49
CA ASP A 24 10.46 6.61 19.91
C ASP A 24 9.62 6.65 18.63
N ILE A 25 8.37 7.10 18.78
CA ILE A 25 7.42 7.24 17.67
C ILE A 25 7.98 8.21 16.62
N GLU A 26 8.76 9.20 17.04
CA GLU A 26 9.38 10.16 16.13
C GLU A 26 10.43 9.47 15.25
N GLU A 27 11.23 8.57 15.84
CA GLU A 27 12.19 7.74 15.08
C GLU A 27 11.48 6.83 14.06
N ILE A 28 10.39 6.17 14.48
CA ILE A 28 9.61 5.30 13.58
C ILE A 28 9.04 6.11 12.41
N ILE A 29 8.43 7.27 12.67
CA ILE A 29 7.87 8.13 11.61
C ILE A 29 8.98 8.63 10.68
N LYS A 30 10.12 9.08 11.22
CA LYS A 30 11.27 9.58 10.43
C LYS A 30 11.85 8.51 9.50
N SER A 31 11.76 7.24 9.88
CA SER A 31 12.23 6.12 9.05
C SER A 31 11.32 5.79 7.86
N CYS A 32 10.12 6.37 7.78
CA CYS A 32 9.14 6.08 6.74
C CYS A 32 9.29 7.04 5.54
N VAL A 33 9.89 6.54 4.45
CA VAL A 33 9.97 7.27 3.18
C VAL A 33 8.81 6.88 2.27
N CYS A 34 8.05 7.87 1.81
CA CYS A 34 6.88 7.70 0.94
C CYS A 34 7.14 8.23 -0.47
N TRP A 35 6.33 7.78 -1.43
CA TRP A 35 6.34 8.33 -2.79
C TRP A 35 5.81 9.76 -2.84
N GLU A 36 6.01 10.40 -3.98
CA GLU A 36 5.40 11.69 -4.27
C GLU A 36 3.87 11.60 -4.15
N HIS A 37 3.28 12.62 -3.50
CA HIS A 37 1.85 12.72 -3.17
C HIS A 37 1.33 11.74 -2.10
N TYR A 38 2.24 11.04 -1.41
CA TYR A 38 1.92 10.32 -0.18
C TYR A 38 2.48 11.06 1.03
N GLU A 39 1.96 10.74 2.21
CA GLU A 39 2.46 11.23 3.49
C GLU A 39 2.55 10.09 4.50
N ALA A 40 3.64 10.06 5.26
CA ALA A 40 3.82 9.09 6.33
C ALA A 40 2.84 9.40 7.47
N ARG A 41 2.10 8.39 7.91
CA ARG A 41 1.26 8.45 9.11
C ARG A 41 1.52 7.22 9.97
N PHE A 42 1.43 7.40 11.28
CA PHE A 42 1.61 6.32 12.26
C PHE A 42 0.24 5.82 12.75
N ASP A 43 -0.03 4.52 12.57
CA ASP A 43 -1.19 3.86 13.19
C ASP A 43 -0.78 3.26 14.53
N ALA A 44 -1.16 3.96 15.60
CA ALA A 44 -0.87 3.56 16.97
C ALA A 44 -1.49 2.21 17.37
N ARG A 45 -2.54 1.74 16.70
CA ARG A 45 -3.19 0.45 17.01
C ARG A 45 -2.32 -0.73 16.58
N TYR A 46 -1.60 -0.56 15.49
CA TYR A 46 -0.73 -1.59 14.91
C TYR A 46 0.76 -1.29 15.11
N ASN A 47 1.08 -0.14 15.72
CA ASN A 47 2.45 0.33 15.93
C ASN A 47 3.27 0.31 14.63
N ILE A 48 2.67 0.81 13.54
CA ILE A 48 3.25 0.79 12.20
C ILE A 48 3.10 2.16 11.54
N SER A 49 4.12 2.58 10.80
CA SER A 49 4.01 3.71 9.88
C SER A 49 3.66 3.22 8.48
N GLU A 50 2.75 3.93 7.82
CA GLU A 50 2.32 3.68 6.45
C GLU A 50 2.21 5.00 5.68
N CYS A 51 2.23 4.91 4.36
CA CYS A 51 2.14 6.04 3.45
C CYS A 51 0.71 6.19 2.94
N TYR A 52 0.06 7.31 3.26
CA TYR A 52 -1.31 7.63 2.86
C TYR A 52 -1.30 8.57 1.66
N ALA A 53 -2.10 8.28 0.64
CA ALA A 53 -2.26 9.18 -0.50
C ALA A 53 -2.97 10.46 -0.07
N LYS A 54 -2.48 11.62 -0.52
CA LYS A 54 -3.04 12.93 -0.14
C LYS A 54 -4.45 13.19 -0.70
N ARG A 55 -4.79 12.57 -1.83
CA ARG A 55 -6.05 12.83 -2.57
C ARG A 55 -6.95 11.60 -2.71
N THR A 56 -6.45 10.43 -2.36
CA THR A 56 -7.19 9.17 -2.48
C THR A 56 -7.12 8.43 -1.14
N ARG A 57 -7.97 7.43 -0.93
CA ARG A 57 -7.92 6.60 0.29
C ARG A 57 -6.90 5.46 0.17
N HIS A 58 -5.87 5.64 -0.65
CA HIS A 58 -4.87 4.62 -0.88
C HIS A 58 -3.82 4.65 0.24
N ILE A 59 -3.47 3.48 0.75
CA ILE A 59 -2.48 3.28 1.82
C ILE A 59 -1.46 2.29 1.28
N MET A 60 -0.18 2.62 1.40
CA MET A 60 0.93 1.78 0.96
C MET A 60 2.00 1.64 2.06
N PRO A 61 2.79 0.56 2.07
CA PRO A 61 3.90 0.43 3.01
C PRO A 61 4.98 1.49 2.78
N CYS A 62 5.70 1.85 3.85
CA CYS A 62 6.87 2.74 3.75
C CYS A 62 8.05 2.08 3.01
N ASN A 63 8.97 2.91 2.53
CA ASN A 63 10.27 2.51 1.97
C ASN A 63 10.17 1.57 0.77
N ILE A 64 9.06 1.64 0.05
CA ILE A 64 8.84 0.86 -1.17
C ILE A 64 9.43 1.60 -2.37
N HIS A 65 10.07 0.87 -3.29
CA HIS A 65 10.62 1.48 -4.49
C HIS A 65 9.50 1.94 -5.43
N GLN A 66 9.61 3.17 -5.92
CA GLN A 66 8.65 3.74 -6.86
C GLN A 66 8.66 2.96 -8.17
N VAL A 67 7.51 2.35 -8.48
CA VAL A 67 7.33 1.59 -9.73
C VAL A 67 7.12 2.55 -10.89
N PRO A 68 7.59 2.21 -12.10
CA PRO A 68 7.34 3.04 -13.27
C PRO A 68 5.83 3.08 -13.59
N PRO A 69 5.26 4.24 -13.95
CA PRO A 69 3.87 4.32 -14.38
C PRO A 69 3.68 3.55 -15.69
N CYS A 70 2.57 2.83 -15.85
CA CYS A 70 2.25 2.15 -17.10
C CYS A 70 2.00 3.17 -18.22
N LYS A 71 2.63 2.99 -19.38
CA LYS A 71 2.37 3.80 -20.59
C LYS A 71 1.37 3.11 -21.50
N CYS A 72 0.36 3.87 -21.93
CA CYS A 72 -0.71 3.42 -22.81
C CYS A 72 -0.91 4.46 -23.93
N SER A 73 -0.68 4.08 -25.19
CA SER A 73 -0.79 4.95 -26.37
C SER A 73 -2.23 5.22 -26.79
N ASN A 74 -3.12 4.26 -26.51
CA ASN A 74 -4.55 4.39 -26.81
C ASN A 74 -5.29 5.08 -25.65
N LYS A 75 -6.57 5.43 -25.88
CA LYS A 75 -7.49 6.00 -24.88
C LYS A 75 -7.84 5.03 -23.73
N SER A 76 -6.87 4.37 -23.10
CA SER A 76 -7.10 3.64 -21.86
C SER A 76 -7.68 4.58 -20.81
N ASN A 77 -8.62 4.08 -20.02
CA ASN A 77 -9.17 4.82 -18.87
C ASN A 77 -8.95 4.07 -17.56
N GLY A 78 -8.15 3.01 -17.57
CA GLY A 78 -7.76 2.30 -16.37
C GLY A 78 -6.46 1.52 -16.58
N ILE A 79 -5.84 1.18 -15.46
CA ILE A 79 -4.73 0.24 -15.37
C ILE A 79 -5.20 -0.93 -14.53
N LEU A 80 -5.13 -2.14 -15.09
CA LEU A 80 -5.41 -3.38 -14.38
C LEU A 80 -4.09 -4.09 -14.11
N THR A 81 -3.86 -4.48 -12.88
CA THR A 81 -2.78 -5.41 -12.55
C THR A 81 -3.43 -6.78 -12.32
N ASP A 82 -2.76 -7.85 -12.68
CA ASP A 82 -3.11 -9.23 -12.30
C ASP A 82 -1.83 -10.06 -12.11
N GLU A 83 -1.97 -11.36 -11.87
CA GLU A 83 -0.82 -12.26 -11.68
C GLU A 83 0.06 -12.39 -12.93
N LYS A 84 -0.49 -12.07 -14.11
CA LYS A 84 0.21 -12.18 -15.40
C LYS A 84 0.93 -10.88 -15.77
N GLY A 85 0.54 -9.74 -15.20
CA GLY A 85 1.25 -8.49 -15.40
C GLY A 85 0.42 -7.23 -15.16
N VAL A 86 0.85 -6.14 -15.79
CA VAL A 86 0.18 -4.83 -15.76
C VAL A 86 -0.37 -4.54 -17.15
N TRP A 87 -1.63 -4.13 -17.20
CA TRP A 87 -2.42 -4.01 -18.42
C TRP A 87 -3.06 -2.63 -18.50
N CYS A 88 -3.03 -2.05 -19.69
CA CYS A 88 -3.89 -0.95 -20.07
C CYS A 88 -5.28 -1.51 -20.35
N VAL A 89 -6.32 -0.91 -19.77
CA VAL A 89 -7.71 -1.32 -19.97
C VAL A 89 -8.58 -0.15 -20.41
N PHE A 90 -9.59 -0.46 -21.22
CA PHE A 90 -10.60 0.48 -21.64
C PHE A 90 -11.98 -0.04 -21.26
N TYR A 91 -12.63 0.67 -20.34
CA TYR A 91 -13.99 0.41 -19.89
C TYR A 91 -14.99 1.31 -20.59
N ILE A 92 -16.16 0.76 -20.93
CA ILE A 92 -17.35 1.50 -21.34
C ILE A 92 -18.51 1.02 -20.48
N HIS A 93 -19.14 1.93 -19.73
CA HIS A 93 -20.23 1.62 -18.80
C HIS A 93 -19.87 0.51 -17.80
N GLY A 94 -18.65 0.54 -17.25
CA GLY A 94 -18.16 -0.47 -16.29
C GLY A 94 -17.75 -1.81 -16.91
N HIS A 95 -17.93 -2.01 -18.22
CA HIS A 95 -17.53 -3.24 -18.90
C HIS A 95 -16.20 -3.08 -19.62
N GLU A 96 -15.29 -4.02 -19.41
CA GLU A 96 -14.01 -4.09 -20.11
C GLU A 96 -14.26 -4.34 -21.60
N LYS A 97 -13.87 -3.40 -22.46
CA LYS A 97 -13.96 -3.53 -23.92
C LYS A 97 -12.65 -3.93 -24.56
N ARG A 98 -11.53 -3.51 -23.97
CA ARG A 98 -10.19 -3.81 -24.47
C ARG A 98 -9.20 -3.89 -23.32
N ARG A 99 -8.28 -4.84 -23.43
CA ARG A 99 -7.11 -5.02 -22.57
C ARG A 99 -5.88 -5.23 -23.44
N TRP A 100 -4.77 -4.58 -23.10
CA TRP A 100 -3.49 -4.80 -23.76
C TRP A 100 -2.35 -4.53 -22.77
N ALA A 101 -1.17 -5.06 -23.06
CA ALA A 101 -0.02 -4.92 -22.18
C ALA A 101 0.46 -3.46 -22.11
N CYS A 102 1.05 -3.07 -20.97
CA CYS A 102 1.76 -1.80 -20.86
C CYS A 102 2.88 -1.69 -21.90
N GLU A 103 2.98 -0.53 -22.56
CA GLU A 103 3.90 -0.34 -23.67
C GLU A 103 5.33 -0.06 -23.22
N ASN A 104 5.52 0.34 -21.97
CA ASN A 104 6.84 0.57 -21.38
C ASN A 104 7.45 -0.70 -20.76
N HIS A 105 7.36 -1.82 -21.46
CA HIS A 105 7.87 -3.11 -20.99
C HIS A 105 9.36 -3.05 -20.62
N ASP A 106 10.17 -2.28 -21.34
CA ASP A 106 11.61 -2.15 -21.07
C ASP A 106 11.92 -1.43 -19.76
N GLU A 107 11.11 -0.43 -19.39
CA GLU A 107 11.25 0.29 -18.11
C GLU A 107 10.95 -0.64 -16.94
N TRP A 108 9.88 -1.43 -17.06
CA TRP A 108 9.51 -2.46 -16.10
C TRP A 108 10.57 -3.55 -15.98
N THR A 109 11.10 -4.03 -17.11
CA THR A 109 12.17 -5.02 -17.14
C THR A 109 13.42 -4.49 -16.42
N LYS A 110 13.83 -3.25 -16.71
CA LYS A 110 14.94 -2.58 -16.02
C LYS A 110 14.68 -2.37 -14.53
N PHE A 111 13.44 -2.07 -14.15
CA PHE A 111 13.06 -1.91 -12.74
C PHE A 111 13.17 -3.24 -11.99
N ILE A 112 12.58 -4.31 -12.54
CA ILE A 112 12.63 -5.66 -11.96
C ILE A 112 14.08 -6.14 -11.87
N HIS A 113 14.88 -5.92 -12.91
CA HIS A 113 16.28 -6.32 -12.93
C HIS A 113 17.09 -5.61 -11.83
N ARG A 114 16.93 -4.28 -11.68
CA ARG A 114 17.62 -3.48 -10.65
C ARG A 114 17.27 -3.91 -9.23
N HIS A 115 16.05 -4.37 -8.99
CA HIS A 115 15.56 -4.71 -7.64
C HIS A 115 15.45 -6.23 -7.40
N ARG A 116 16.07 -7.05 -8.26
CA ARG A 116 15.99 -8.53 -8.21
C ARG A 116 16.56 -9.13 -6.92
N ASN A 117 17.46 -8.42 -6.23
CA ASN A 117 18.14 -8.91 -5.03
C ASN A 117 17.48 -8.47 -3.71
N HIS A 118 16.42 -7.66 -3.76
CA HIS A 118 15.62 -7.31 -2.56
C HIS A 118 14.55 -8.38 -2.25
N THR A 119 14.78 -9.61 -2.71
CA THR A 119 13.95 -10.82 -2.63
C THR A 119 13.83 -11.40 -1.22
N ASN A 120 13.36 -10.61 -0.25
CA ASN A 120 12.46 -11.17 0.77
C ASN A 120 11.03 -11.26 0.20
N LEU A 121 10.95 -11.92 -0.95
CA LEU A 121 9.81 -12.03 -1.84
C LEU A 121 8.77 -13.07 -1.36
N ARG A 122 8.74 -13.39 -0.05
CA ARG A 122 7.56 -14.02 0.58
C ARG A 122 6.41 -13.01 0.77
N LYS A 123 6.70 -11.70 0.73
CA LYS A 123 5.69 -10.62 0.71
C LYS A 123 5.14 -10.32 -0.71
N ARG A 124 5.49 -11.14 -1.71
CA ARG A 124 5.11 -10.99 -3.14
C ARG A 124 3.59 -11.00 -3.37
N ILE A 125 2.85 -11.71 -2.53
CA ILE A 125 1.39 -11.73 -2.60
C ILE A 125 0.80 -10.41 -2.10
N THR A 126 1.39 -9.76 -1.10
CA THR A 126 0.87 -8.51 -0.54
C THR A 126 1.21 -7.30 -1.41
N TYR A 127 2.41 -7.23 -1.98
CA TYR A 127 2.81 -6.10 -2.83
C TYR A 127 2.02 -6.05 -4.16
N LEU A 128 1.81 -7.21 -4.77
CA LEU A 128 0.89 -7.31 -5.92
C LEU A 128 -0.57 -7.12 -5.44
N ARG A 129 -1.04 -7.78 -4.38
CA ARG A 129 -2.43 -7.59 -3.88
C ARG A 129 -2.76 -6.16 -3.47
N LEU A 130 -1.85 -5.40 -2.87
CA LEU A 130 -2.08 -3.99 -2.51
C LEU A 130 -2.30 -3.14 -3.78
N MET A 131 -1.57 -3.43 -4.86
CA MET A 131 -1.82 -2.82 -6.17
C MET A 131 -3.11 -3.34 -6.83
N LEU A 132 -3.53 -4.59 -6.53
CA LEU A 132 -4.76 -5.21 -7.05
C LEU A 132 -6.05 -4.69 -6.39
N TYR A 133 -6.01 -4.30 -5.12
CA TYR A 133 -7.24 -3.99 -4.36
C TYR A 133 -7.85 -2.60 -4.61
N TYR A 134 -7.12 -1.66 -5.22
CA TYR A 134 -7.57 -0.25 -5.25
C TYR A 134 -7.83 0.37 -6.62
N ASN A 135 -7.59 -0.33 -7.73
CA ASN A 135 -8.11 0.11 -9.04
C ASN A 135 -9.61 -0.16 -9.23
N TYR A 136 -10.28 -0.79 -8.26
CA TYR A 136 -11.73 -1.08 -8.30
C TYR A 136 -12.62 -0.03 -7.59
N GLY A 137 -12.05 1.14 -7.24
CA GLY A 137 -12.72 2.15 -6.39
C GLY A 137 -13.10 3.48 -7.03
N SER A 138 -12.97 3.67 -8.36
CA SER A 138 -13.35 4.93 -9.02
C SER A 138 -14.30 4.77 -10.22
N THR A 139 -15.13 3.72 -10.22
CA THR A 139 -16.21 3.56 -11.20
C THR A 139 -17.53 3.14 -10.55
N THR A 140 -18.04 3.95 -9.63
CA THR A 140 -19.46 4.14 -9.26
C THR A 140 -19.50 5.48 -8.49
N SER A 141 -20.29 6.51 -8.76
CA SER A 141 -21.56 6.66 -9.46
C SER A 141 -21.64 8.09 -10.05
N VAL A 142 -21.89 8.22 -11.36
CA VAL A 142 -22.64 9.38 -11.86
C VAL A 142 -24.10 9.01 -11.65
N GLU A 143 -24.60 9.31 -10.46
CA GLU A 143 -26.01 9.19 -10.15
C GLU A 143 -26.72 10.41 -10.74
N SER A 144 -27.56 10.11 -11.71
CA SER A 144 -28.55 10.97 -12.35
C SER A 144 -29.24 11.94 -11.37
N SER A 145 -28.81 13.20 -11.32
CA SER A 145 -29.67 14.31 -10.92
C SER A 145 -30.41 14.84 -12.14
N LYS A 146 -31.50 14.15 -12.48
CA LYS A 146 -32.64 14.73 -13.21
C LYS A 146 -33.62 15.28 -12.19
N ASN A 147 -34.07 16.52 -12.43
CA ASN A 147 -35.32 17.13 -11.98
C ASN A 147 -35.51 17.35 -10.47
N PHE A 148 -35.38 18.61 -10.04
CA PHE A 148 -36.50 19.46 -9.61
C PHE A 148 -36.16 20.92 -9.87
#